data_AF-A0A2K6R6V1-F1
#
_entry.id   AF-A0A2K6R6V1-F1
#
_cell.length_a   1.000
_cell.length_b   1.000
_cell.length_c   1.000
_cell.angle_alpha   90.00
_cell.angle_beta   90.00
_cell.angle_gamma   90.00
#
_symmetry.space_group_name_H-M   'P 1'
#
loop_
_entity.id
_entity.type
_entity.pdbx_description
1 polymer ?
#
loop_
_entity_poly.entity_id
_entity_poly.type
_entity_poly.pdbx_seq_one_letter_code
_entity_poly.pdbx_strand_id
1 'polypeptide(L)'
;MAATSSCQCCSLRPHPFHLEAVRNEAVVISGRKLAQQIKQEVQQEVEEWLASGNKRPHLSMILVSENPASHSYVLNKTRTAAEVGINSETIMKPASQPKKHKILADIVITATGIPNLTTADMIQEGATVINVGINRVHDPVTLVGDVDFEGVRQKAGYITPVPGGIGPVAVVMREEREVLKSKELGVTTN
;
A
#
# COMPACT_ATOMS: atom_id res chain seq x y z
N MET A 1 -20.25 -64.27 -49.29
CA MET A 1 -19.56 -64.64 -48.03
C MET A 1 -19.04 -63.36 -47.41
N ALA A 2 -19.40 -63.10 -46.16
CA ALA A 2 -19.43 -61.77 -45.55
C ALA A 2 -18.04 -61.16 -45.33
N ALA A 3 -17.88 -59.89 -45.74
CA ALA A 3 -16.84 -58.99 -45.26
C ALA A 3 -17.54 -57.98 -44.32
N THR A 4 -17.23 -58.05 -43.02
CA THR A 4 -17.74 -57.12 -42.02
C THR A 4 -16.76 -55.96 -41.85
N SER A 5 -17.32 -54.77 -41.99
CA SER A 5 -16.70 -53.45 -41.85
C SER A 5 -16.71 -52.98 -40.40
N SER A 6 -15.58 -52.39 -39.99
CA SER A 6 -15.39 -51.28 -39.04
C SER A 6 -16.36 -51.07 -37.87
N CYS A 7 -15.80 -51.05 -36.65
CA CYS A 7 -16.12 -50.01 -35.67
C CYS A 7 -14.89 -49.69 -34.82
N GLN A 8 -14.42 -48.45 -34.92
CA GLN A 8 -13.40 -47.83 -34.06
C GLN A 8 -13.92 -47.75 -32.62
N CYS A 9 -13.16 -48.29 -31.66
CA CYS A 9 -13.28 -47.88 -30.27
C CYS A 9 -11.99 -47.14 -29.90
N CYS A 10 -12.13 -45.86 -29.60
CA CYS A 10 -11.06 -44.93 -29.28
C CYS A 10 -10.28 -45.40 -28.05
N SER A 11 -8.96 -45.48 -28.18
CA SER A 11 -8.04 -45.71 -27.07
C SER A 11 -8.03 -44.47 -26.14
N LEU A 12 -8.89 -44.46 -25.14
CA LEU A 12 -8.74 -43.55 -24.00
C LEU A 12 -7.57 -44.08 -23.15
N ARG A 13 -6.40 -43.46 -23.31
CA ARG A 13 -5.29 -43.65 -22.37
C ARG A 13 -5.70 -42.98 -21.06
N PRO A 14 -5.73 -43.68 -19.91
CA PRO A 14 -5.89 -43.00 -18.64
C PRO A 14 -4.67 -42.09 -18.44
N HIS A 15 -4.89 -40.79 -18.42
CA HIS A 15 -3.88 -39.87 -17.89
C HIS A 15 -3.75 -40.18 -16.40
N PRO A 16 -2.55 -40.49 -15.90
CA PRO A 16 -2.36 -40.65 -14.48
C PRO A 16 -2.65 -39.29 -13.85
N PHE A 17 -3.75 -39.20 -13.10
CA PHE A 17 -3.91 -38.15 -12.11
C PHE A 17 -2.70 -38.25 -11.19
N HIS A 18 -1.78 -37.31 -11.35
CA HIS A 18 -0.65 -37.18 -10.45
C HIS A 18 -1.24 -36.74 -9.11
N LEU A 19 -1.37 -37.69 -8.18
CA LEU A 19 -1.52 -37.35 -6.77
C LEU A 19 -0.24 -36.58 -6.39
N GLU A 20 -0.30 -35.26 -6.37
CA GLU A 20 0.69 -34.47 -5.65
C GLU A 20 0.54 -34.82 -4.16
N ALA A 21 1.66 -35.20 -3.55
CA ALA A 21 1.72 -35.57 -2.15
C ALA A 21 1.14 -34.44 -1.29
N VAL A 22 0.15 -34.77 -0.45
CA VAL A 22 -0.31 -33.90 0.62
C VAL A 22 0.90 -33.53 1.47
N ARG A 23 1.27 -32.25 1.51
CA ARG A 23 2.37 -31.77 2.33
C ARG A 23 1.97 -31.94 3.80
N ASN A 24 2.68 -32.79 4.54
CA ASN A 24 2.41 -33.07 5.96
C ASN A 24 2.81 -31.92 6.90
N GLU A 25 3.56 -30.92 6.42
CA GLU A 25 4.00 -29.77 7.22
C GLU A 25 3.59 -28.45 6.57
N ALA A 26 3.18 -27.49 7.41
CA ALA A 26 2.80 -26.15 6.95
C ALA A 26 4.01 -25.41 6.37
N VAL A 27 3.84 -24.82 5.18
CA VAL A 27 4.83 -23.91 4.60
C VAL A 27 4.79 -22.59 5.38
N VAL A 28 5.91 -22.18 5.97
CA VAL A 28 6.02 -20.89 6.66
C VAL A 28 6.18 -19.77 5.64
N ILE A 29 5.12 -18.99 5.43
CA ILE A 29 5.14 -17.77 4.64
C ILE A 29 5.79 -16.66 5.46
N SER A 30 6.98 -16.23 5.05
CA SER A 30 7.72 -15.20 5.77
C SER A 30 7.43 -13.82 5.17
N GLY A 31 6.50 -13.09 5.78
CA GLY A 31 6.27 -11.68 5.43
C GLY A 31 7.53 -10.80 5.59
N ARG A 32 8.50 -11.23 6.41
CA ARG A 32 9.81 -10.57 6.51
C ARG A 32 10.64 -10.71 5.23
N LYS A 33 10.61 -11.88 4.58
CA LYS A 33 11.35 -12.10 3.32
C LYS A 33 10.75 -11.26 2.20
N LEU A 34 9.41 -11.27 2.06
CA LEU A 34 8.72 -10.45 1.06
C LEU A 34 8.97 -8.96 1.27
N ALA A 35 8.87 -8.47 2.52
CA ALA A 35 9.16 -7.08 2.83
C ALA A 35 10.62 -6.70 2.51
N GLN A 36 11.57 -7.63 2.70
CA GLN A 36 12.97 -7.40 2.36
C GLN A 36 13.16 -7.28 0.84
N GLN A 37 12.48 -8.09 0.03
CA GLN A 37 12.53 -8.01 -1.43
C GLN A 37 12.00 -6.66 -1.93
N ILE A 38 10.83 -6.24 -1.46
CA ILE A 38 10.24 -4.94 -1.82
C ILE A 38 11.17 -3.78 -1.43
N LYS A 39 11.81 -3.86 -0.25
CA LYS A 39 12.78 -2.84 0.17
C LYS A 39 14.00 -2.77 -0.75
N GLN A 40 14.49 -3.90 -1.24
CA GLN A 40 15.62 -3.95 -2.17
C GLN A 40 15.27 -3.31 -3.52
N GLU A 41 14.09 -3.61 -4.04
CA GLU A 41 13.57 -3.00 -5.28
C GLU A 41 13.47 -1.48 -5.15
N VAL A 42 12.83 -0.99 -4.08
CA VAL A 42 12.70 0.46 -3.83
C VAL A 42 14.06 1.12 -3.62
N GLN A 43 14.99 0.48 -2.92
CA GLN A 43 16.33 1.01 -2.71
C GLN A 43 17.07 1.18 -4.06
N GLN A 44 16.98 0.17 -4.94
CA GLN A 44 17.59 0.23 -6.26
C GLN A 44 17.01 1.39 -7.09
N GLU A 45 15.69 1.56 -7.09
CA GLU A 45 15.04 2.67 -7.80
C GLU A 45 15.50 4.04 -7.27
N VAL A 46 15.68 4.18 -5.95
CA VAL A 46 16.21 5.42 -5.35
C VAL A 46 17.66 5.66 -5.76
N GLU A 47 18.49 4.63 -5.85
CA GLU A 47 19.88 4.74 -6.29
C GLU A 47 19.97 5.16 -7.77
N GLU A 48 19.14 4.58 -8.64
CA GLU A 48 19.04 4.96 -10.06
C GLU A 48 18.53 6.40 -10.24
N TRP A 49 17.55 6.81 -9.42
CA TRP A 49 17.05 8.18 -9.36
C TRP A 49 18.15 9.18 -9.03
N LEU A 50 18.97 8.88 -8.01
CA LEU A 50 20.12 9.70 -7.62
C LEU A 50 21.22 9.71 -8.68
N ALA A 51 21.51 8.56 -9.30
CA ALA A 51 22.50 8.45 -10.37
C ALA A 51 22.14 9.29 -11.60
N SER A 52 20.84 9.53 -11.81
CA SER A 52 20.32 10.42 -12.85
C SER A 52 20.48 11.92 -12.53
N GLY A 53 21.12 12.26 -11.40
CA GLY A 53 21.39 13.64 -10.97
C GLY A 53 20.26 14.28 -10.18
N ASN A 54 19.20 13.53 -9.84
CA ASN A 54 18.10 14.05 -9.05
C ASN A 54 18.46 14.15 -7.57
N LYS A 55 17.74 15.03 -6.86
CA LYS A 55 17.84 15.12 -5.40
C LYS A 55 17.18 13.90 -4.74
N ARG A 56 17.68 13.54 -3.56
CA ARG A 56 17.09 12.49 -2.73
C ARG A 56 15.64 12.84 -2.37
N PRO A 57 14.68 11.90 -2.54
CA PRO A 57 13.30 12.14 -2.16
C PRO A 57 13.16 12.43 -0.66
N HIS A 58 12.23 13.32 -0.33
CA HIS A 58 11.88 13.68 1.03
C HIS A 58 10.43 13.31 1.37
N LEU A 59 10.26 12.54 2.45
CA LEU A 59 8.98 12.09 2.99
C LEU A 59 8.68 12.78 4.32
N SER A 60 7.58 13.52 4.40
CA SER A 60 7.06 14.04 5.67
C SER A 60 5.78 13.33 6.09
N MET A 61 5.75 12.84 7.32
CA MET A 61 4.57 12.22 7.92
C MET A 61 3.97 13.15 8.98
N ILE A 62 2.68 13.48 8.86
CA ILE A 62 1.98 14.30 9.85
C ILE A 62 1.19 13.41 10.79
N LEU A 63 1.50 13.48 12.07
CA LEU A 63 0.81 12.76 13.14
C LEU A 63 0.19 13.76 14.14
N VAL A 64 -1.12 13.65 14.34
CA VAL A 64 -1.87 14.46 15.31
C VAL A 64 -2.58 13.53 16.29
N SER A 65 -1.82 12.65 16.94
CA SER A 65 -2.34 11.66 17.89
C SER A 65 -1.26 11.26 18.88
N GLU A 66 -1.64 11.15 20.16
CA GLU A 66 -0.81 10.64 21.24
C GLU A 66 -0.92 9.10 21.38
N ASN A 67 -1.61 8.44 20.43
CA ASN A 67 -1.81 6.99 20.49
C ASN A 67 -0.48 6.24 20.28
N PRO A 68 0.02 5.47 21.27
CA PRO A 68 1.30 4.75 21.17
C PRO A 68 1.45 3.83 19.94
N ALA A 69 0.34 3.25 19.47
CA ALA A 69 0.32 2.42 18.27
C ALA A 69 0.65 3.23 17.00
N SER A 70 0.16 4.47 16.94
CA SER A 70 0.44 5.38 15.82
C SER A 70 1.89 5.84 15.81
N HIS A 71 2.46 6.14 16.98
CA HIS A 71 3.90 6.46 17.10
C HIS A 71 4.78 5.31 16.61
N SER A 72 4.47 4.08 17.02
CA SER A 72 5.23 2.89 16.62
C SER A 72 5.12 2.63 15.11
N TYR A 73 3.93 2.82 14.54
CA TYR A 73 3.71 2.72 13.10
C TYR A 73 4.55 3.74 12.33
N VAL A 74 4.49 5.01 12.75
CA VAL A 74 5.24 6.09 12.10
C VAL A 74 6.75 5.87 12.22
N LEU A 75 7.24 5.49 13.40
CA LEU A 75 8.66 5.15 13.60
C LEU A 75 9.13 4.06 12.63
N ASN A 76 8.34 3.00 12.46
CA ASN A 76 8.67 1.92 11.53
C ASN A 76 8.71 2.39 10.07
N LYS A 77 7.84 3.32 9.69
CA LYS A 77 7.83 3.91 8.34
C LYS A 77 9.02 4.83 8.10
N THR A 78 9.34 5.71 9.05
CA THR A 78 10.54 6.56 9.01
C THR A 78 11.81 5.71 8.92
N ARG A 79 11.91 4.65 9.73
CA ARG A 79 13.04 3.72 9.66
C ARG A 79 13.13 3.03 8.30
N THR A 80 12.01 2.55 7.77
CA THR A 80 11.99 1.91 6.44
C THR A 80 12.38 2.88 5.33
N ALA A 81 11.90 4.13 5.38
CA ALA A 81 12.29 5.18 4.43
C ALA A 81 13.81 5.40 4.45
N ALA A 82 14.41 5.51 5.65
CA ALA A 82 15.85 5.62 5.79
C ALA A 82 16.61 4.40 5.25
N GLU A 83 16.09 3.19 5.50
CA GLU A 83 16.68 1.93 5.00
C GLU A 83 16.70 1.87 3.46
N VAL A 84 15.72 2.46 2.78
CA VAL A 84 15.67 2.51 1.29
C VAL A 84 16.26 3.81 0.71
N GLY A 85 16.96 4.61 1.52
CA GLY A 85 17.65 5.81 1.04
C GLY A 85 16.79 7.06 0.89
N ILE A 86 15.57 7.08 1.43
CA ILE A 86 14.66 8.24 1.44
C ILE A 86 14.88 9.06 2.72
N ASN A 87 15.00 10.38 2.58
CA ASN A 87 15.01 11.27 3.74
C ASN A 87 13.60 11.36 4.31
N SER A 88 13.46 11.27 5.63
CA SER A 88 12.14 11.38 6.24
C SER A 88 12.12 12.16 7.54
N GLU A 89 11.01 12.83 7.78
CA GLU A 89 10.70 13.49 9.05
C GLU A 89 9.29 13.14 9.52
N THR A 90 9.08 13.25 10.83
CA THR A 90 7.77 13.12 11.44
C THR A 90 7.41 14.42 12.12
N ILE A 91 6.33 15.04 11.65
CA ILE A 91 5.79 16.27 12.23
C ILE A 91 4.68 15.86 13.19
N MET A 92 4.99 15.85 14.48
CA MET A 92 4.02 15.63 15.55
C MET A 92 3.33 16.96 15.88
N LYS A 93 1.99 16.96 15.91
CA LYS A 93 1.21 18.10 16.40
C LYS A 93 0.33 17.66 17.57
N PRO A 94 0.22 18.50 18.61
CA PRO A 94 -0.73 18.24 19.68
C PRO A 94 -2.16 18.40 19.14
N ALA A 95 -3.04 17.50 19.55
CA ALA A 95 -4.45 17.52 19.15
C ALA A 95 -5.17 18.83 19.56
N SER A 96 -4.70 19.50 20.62
CA SER A 96 -5.28 20.73 21.14
C SER A 96 -5.01 21.97 20.28
N GLN A 97 -3.95 21.98 19.46
CA GLN A 97 -3.57 23.12 18.63
C GLN A 97 -2.84 22.66 17.35
N PRO A 98 -3.55 22.17 16.34
CA PRO A 98 -2.93 21.83 15.07
C PRO A 98 -2.61 23.13 14.29
N LYS A 99 -1.48 23.75 14.63
CA LYS A 99 -1.02 24.98 13.95
C LYS A 99 -0.62 24.69 12.51
N LYS A 100 -0.97 25.63 11.62
CA LYS A 100 -0.49 25.64 10.22
C LYS A 100 1.03 25.67 10.18
N HIS A 101 1.62 24.69 9.51
CA HIS A 101 3.05 24.59 9.28
C HIS A 101 3.25 24.22 7.82
N LYS A 102 4.10 24.95 7.12
CA LYS A 102 4.46 24.63 5.74
C LYS A 102 5.34 23.40 5.74
N ILE A 103 4.90 22.35 5.07
CA ILE A 103 5.60 21.07 4.97
C ILE A 103 6.49 21.14 3.74
N LEU A 104 7.78 20.91 3.93
CA LEU A 104 8.77 20.97 2.85
C LEU A 104 9.15 19.56 2.41
N ALA A 105 8.27 18.90 1.66
CA ALA A 105 8.48 17.52 1.22
C ALA A 105 7.87 17.22 -0.15
N ASP A 106 8.53 16.31 -0.86
CA ASP A 106 8.05 15.75 -2.12
C ASP A 106 6.86 14.81 -1.90
N ILE A 107 6.84 14.11 -0.77
CA ILE A 107 5.76 13.18 -0.38
C ILE A 107 5.25 13.56 1.01
N VAL A 108 3.94 13.75 1.13
CA VAL A 108 3.25 14.06 2.38
C VAL A 108 2.23 12.98 2.68
N ILE A 109 2.34 12.33 3.85
CA ILE A 109 1.34 11.37 4.34
C ILE A 109 0.57 11.99 5.50
N THR A 110 -0.77 12.06 5.39
CA THR A 110 -1.64 12.60 6.44
C THR A 110 -2.39 11.49 7.18
N ALA A 111 -2.26 11.47 8.50
CA ALA A 111 -2.98 10.56 9.41
C ALA A 111 -3.34 11.29 10.71
N THR A 112 -4.04 12.41 10.56
CA THR A 112 -4.40 13.35 11.62
C THR A 112 -5.73 13.02 12.28
N GLY A 113 -6.68 12.40 11.54
CA GLY A 113 -8.03 12.13 12.05
C GLY A 113 -8.85 13.39 12.29
N ILE A 114 -8.47 14.50 11.64
CA ILE A 114 -9.14 15.80 11.75
C ILE A 114 -9.55 16.23 10.33
N PRO A 115 -10.86 16.36 10.03
CA PRO A 115 -11.35 16.78 8.73
C PRO A 115 -10.70 18.07 8.22
N ASN A 116 -10.25 18.06 6.97
CA ASN A 116 -9.76 19.25 6.24
C ASN A 116 -8.63 20.02 6.94
N LEU A 117 -7.89 19.39 7.86
CA LEU A 117 -6.83 20.07 8.60
C LEU A 117 -5.67 20.50 7.69
N THR A 118 -5.29 19.63 6.75
CA THR A 118 -4.19 19.90 5.82
C THR A 118 -4.71 20.74 4.66
N THR A 119 -4.20 21.97 4.55
CA THR A 119 -4.68 22.98 3.60
C THR A 119 -3.61 23.32 2.55
N ALA A 120 -3.99 23.96 1.44
CA ALA A 120 -3.11 24.25 0.31
C ALA A 120 -1.86 25.08 0.67
N ASP A 121 -1.95 25.97 1.67
CA ASP A 121 -0.81 26.76 2.13
C ASP A 121 0.28 25.92 2.83
N MET A 122 -0.08 24.73 3.31
CA MET A 122 0.82 23.80 3.98
C MET A 122 1.62 22.93 3.00
N ILE A 123 1.14 22.71 1.78
CA ILE A 123 1.71 21.75 0.82
C ILE A 123 2.70 22.44 -0.12
N GLN A 124 3.76 21.75 -0.58
CA GLN A 124 4.65 22.26 -1.63
C GLN A 124 4.02 22.06 -3.02
N GLU A 125 4.36 22.95 -3.96
CA GLU A 125 3.98 22.79 -5.36
C GLU A 125 4.52 21.46 -5.91
N GLY A 126 3.68 20.69 -6.60
CA GLY A 126 4.06 19.41 -7.20
C GLY A 126 4.20 18.24 -6.21
N ALA A 127 4.01 18.46 -4.91
CA ALA A 127 4.11 17.39 -3.92
C ALA A 127 3.05 16.29 -4.14
N THR A 128 3.40 15.06 -3.77
CA THR A 128 2.48 13.91 -3.71
C THR A 128 1.84 13.83 -2.33
N VAL A 129 0.52 13.91 -2.27
CA VAL A 129 -0.24 13.90 -1.02
C VAL A 129 -1.02 12.60 -0.86
N ILE A 130 -0.64 11.80 0.13
CA ILE A 130 -1.30 10.54 0.50
C ILE A 130 -2.20 10.78 1.70
N ASN A 131 -3.49 10.93 1.42
CA ASN A 131 -4.56 11.15 2.39
C ASN A 131 -5.06 9.82 2.96
N VAL A 132 -4.60 9.47 4.17
CA VAL A 132 -4.94 8.20 4.84
C VAL A 132 -6.08 8.38 5.85
N GLY A 133 -6.25 9.58 6.40
CA GLY A 133 -7.30 9.85 7.38
C GLY A 133 -8.70 9.63 6.83
N ILE A 134 -9.55 9.04 7.65
CA ILE A 134 -10.97 8.79 7.33
C ILE A 134 -11.78 9.33 8.50
N ASN A 135 -12.56 10.36 8.23
CA ASN A 135 -13.39 11.03 9.20
C ASN A 135 -14.86 10.91 8.79
N ARG A 136 -15.74 10.62 9.75
CA ARG A 136 -17.20 10.60 9.55
C ARG A 136 -17.77 11.95 9.98
N VAL A 137 -18.30 12.70 9.03
CA VAL A 137 -19.06 13.93 9.30
C VAL A 137 -20.54 13.58 9.29
N HIS A 138 -21.29 14.10 10.27
CA HIS A 138 -22.73 13.87 10.38
C HIS A 138 -23.50 14.97 9.63
N ASP A 139 -24.70 14.63 9.16
CA ASP A 139 -25.66 15.54 8.51
C ASP A 139 -25.21 16.24 7.21
N PRO A 140 -25.19 15.54 6.05
CA PRO A 140 -25.41 14.09 5.85
C PRO A 140 -24.16 13.26 6.19
N VAL A 141 -24.35 11.98 6.55
CA VAL A 141 -23.23 11.08 6.85
C VAL A 141 -22.31 10.93 5.65
N THR A 142 -21.15 11.58 5.72
CA THR A 142 -20.17 11.62 4.63
C THR A 142 -18.79 11.25 5.17
N LEU A 143 -18.02 10.56 4.35
CA LEU A 143 -16.61 10.30 4.62
C LEU A 143 -15.77 11.42 4.01
N VAL A 144 -14.95 12.04 4.85
CA VAL A 144 -13.99 13.06 4.42
C VAL A 144 -12.61 12.73 4.96
N GLY A 145 -11.57 13.13 4.23
CA GLY A 145 -10.20 12.90 4.66
C GLY A 145 -9.66 13.99 5.56
N ASP A 146 -8.36 13.94 5.82
CA ASP A 146 -7.65 14.95 6.64
C ASP A 146 -7.26 16.20 5.85
N VAL A 147 -7.47 16.18 4.54
CA VAL A 147 -6.96 17.15 3.58
C VAL A 147 -8.13 17.91 2.97
N ASP A 148 -8.03 19.23 2.92
CA ASP A 148 -8.87 20.07 2.06
C ASP A 148 -8.54 19.74 0.59
N PHE A 149 -9.28 18.78 0.05
CA PHE A 149 -8.98 18.18 -1.25
C PHE A 149 -9.04 19.20 -2.39
N GLU A 150 -10.04 20.09 -2.38
CA GLU A 150 -10.26 21.06 -3.45
C GLU A 150 -9.18 22.13 -3.51
N GLY A 151 -8.71 22.60 -2.35
CA GLY A 151 -7.59 23.52 -2.29
C GLY A 151 -6.27 22.83 -2.65
N VAL A 152 -6.00 21.66 -2.09
CA VAL A 152 -4.71 20.98 -2.26
C VAL A 152 -4.54 20.40 -3.66
N ARG A 153 -5.60 19.91 -4.33
CA ARG A 153 -5.50 19.35 -5.69
C ARG A 153 -5.03 20.36 -6.74
N GLN A 154 -5.15 21.65 -6.47
CA GLN A 154 -4.67 22.71 -7.37
C GLN A 154 -3.16 22.92 -7.28
N LYS A 155 -2.51 22.34 -6.27
CA LYS A 155 -1.10 22.56 -5.91
C LYS A 155 -0.27 21.28 -5.94
N ALA A 156 -0.86 20.19 -5.46
CA ALA A 156 -0.23 18.88 -5.43
C ALA A 156 -0.10 18.32 -6.85
N GLY A 157 1.02 17.65 -7.14
CA GLY A 157 1.19 16.91 -8.39
C GLY A 157 0.34 15.64 -8.42
N TYR A 158 0.15 15.02 -7.24
CA TYR A 158 -0.69 13.84 -7.03
C TYR A 158 -1.39 13.94 -5.68
N ILE A 159 -2.64 13.50 -5.60
CA ILE A 159 -3.40 13.45 -4.35
C ILE A 159 -4.36 12.26 -4.33
N THR A 160 -4.45 11.55 -3.21
CA THR A 160 -5.44 10.46 -3.05
C THR A 160 -6.78 11.02 -2.53
N PRO A 161 -7.93 10.68 -3.15
CA PRO A 161 -9.23 11.15 -2.68
C PRO A 161 -9.70 10.38 -1.43
N VAL A 162 -10.59 10.99 -0.67
CA VAL A 162 -11.36 10.31 0.38
C VAL A 162 -12.83 10.66 0.20
N PRO A 163 -13.72 9.66 0.02
CA PRO A 163 -13.43 8.22 -0.09
C PRO A 163 -12.75 7.84 -1.42
N GLY A 164 -12.34 6.57 -1.55
CA GLY A 164 -11.90 6.00 -2.83
C GLY A 164 -10.38 5.97 -3.09
N GLY A 165 -9.55 6.52 -2.19
CA GLY A 165 -8.09 6.47 -2.29
C GLY A 165 -7.49 5.21 -1.64
N ILE A 166 -6.87 5.39 -0.46
CA ILE A 166 -6.09 4.34 0.21
C ILE A 166 -6.95 3.19 0.76
N GLY A 167 -8.19 3.45 1.14
CA GLY A 167 -9.09 2.43 1.71
C GLY A 167 -9.29 1.20 0.79
N PRO A 168 -9.77 1.38 -0.46
CA PRO A 168 -9.90 0.27 -1.41
C PRO A 168 -8.57 -0.45 -1.69
N VAL A 169 -7.46 0.29 -1.82
CA VAL A 169 -6.12 -0.30 -2.03
C VAL A 169 -5.74 -1.20 -0.85
N ALA A 170 -6.00 -0.78 0.39
CA ALA A 170 -5.71 -1.58 1.57
C ALA A 170 -6.55 -2.87 1.62
N VAL A 171 -7.80 -2.85 1.14
CA VAL A 171 -8.64 -4.06 1.02
C VAL A 171 -8.05 -5.01 -0.01
N VAL A 172 -7.75 -4.51 -1.21
CA VAL A 172 -7.18 -5.33 -2.29
C VAL A 172 -5.82 -5.89 -1.90
N MET A 173 -4.93 -5.10 -1.30
CA MET A 173 -3.63 -5.60 -0.82
C MET A 173 -3.78 -6.66 0.27
N ARG A 174 -4.80 -6.55 1.12
CA ARG A 174 -5.11 -7.58 2.13
C ARG A 174 -5.59 -8.86 1.46
N GLU A 175 -6.51 -8.75 0.51
CA GLU A 175 -7.03 -9.89 -0.26
C GLU A 175 -5.96 -10.54 -1.12
N GLU A 176 -5.12 -9.77 -1.80
CA GLU A 176 -3.98 -10.26 -2.58
C GLU A 176 -3.04 -11.05 -1.68
N ARG A 177 -2.73 -10.54 -0.48
CA ARG A 177 -1.94 -11.28 0.51
C ARG A 177 -2.64 -12.58 0.94
N GLU A 178 -3.96 -12.60 1.07
CA GLU A 178 -4.74 -13.81 1.39
C GLU A 178 -4.79 -14.81 0.22
N VAL A 179 -4.81 -14.34 -1.02
CA VAL A 179 -4.76 -15.15 -2.24
C VAL A 179 -3.37 -15.73 -2.45
N LEU A 180 -2.32 -14.92 -2.29
CA LEU A 180 -0.93 -15.38 -2.30
C LEU A 180 -0.73 -16.44 -1.21
N LYS A 181 -1.28 -16.21 -0.01
CA LYS A 181 -1.34 -17.22 1.05
C LYS A 181 -2.02 -18.51 0.57
N SER A 182 -3.17 -18.43 -0.10
CA SER A 182 -3.87 -19.62 -0.61
C SER A 182 -3.11 -20.36 -1.72
N LYS A 183 -2.42 -19.64 -2.62
CA LYS A 183 -1.61 -20.20 -3.70
C LYS A 183 -0.33 -20.86 -3.18
N GLU A 184 0.36 -20.23 -2.22
CA GLU A 184 1.54 -20.81 -1.56
C GLU A 184 1.19 -22.05 -0.73
N LEU A 185 -0.06 -22.14 -0.25
CA LEU A 185 -0.61 -23.32 0.43
C LEU A 185 -1.00 -24.47 -0.53
N GLY A 186 -0.84 -24.30 -1.84
CA GLY A 186 -1.13 -25.36 -2.82
C GLY A 186 -2.60 -25.77 -2.86
N VAL A 187 -3.53 -24.85 -2.53
CA VAL A 187 -4.96 -25.11 -2.69
C VAL A 187 -5.27 -25.09 -4.18
N THR A 188 -5.13 -26.26 -4.82
CA THR A 188 -5.74 -26.53 -6.11
C THR A 188 -7.24 -26.43 -5.92
N THR A 189 -7.83 -25.37 -6.47
CA THR A 189 -9.27 -25.30 -6.67
C THR A 189 -9.70 -26.51 -7.51
N ASN A 190 -10.69 -27.26 -7.01
CA ASN A 190 -11.35 -28.39 -7.70
C ASN A 190 -11.73 -28.07 -9.14
#